data_AF-A0A4Q5QVY1-F1
#
_entry.id   AF-A0A4Q5QVY1-F1
#
_cell.length_a   1.000
_cell.length_b   1.000
_cell.length_c   1.000
_cell.angle_alpha   90.00
_cell.angle_beta   90.00
_cell.angle_gamma   90.00
#
_symmetry.space_group_name_H-M   'P 1'
#
loop_
_entity.id
_entity.type
_entity.pdbx_description
1 polymer ?
#
loop_
_entity_poly.entity_id
_entity_poly.type
_entity_poly.pdbx_seq_one_letter_code
_entity_poly.pdbx_strand_id
1 'polypeptide(L)'
;MYWDWSYVLVQAEPDEALDWRGTLPDLIFPLDRSWLFSMLWDDTWTSVGGPVSLIDALAADPLINARIVGRHEDPACPDDDA
;
A
#
# COMPACT_ATOMS: atom_id res chain seq x y z
N MET A 1 -15.54 2.87 -5.43
CA MET A 1 -14.74 3.95 -6.07
C MET A 1 -14.80 5.18 -5.18
N TYR A 2 -13.66 5.56 -4.61
CA TYR A 2 -13.49 6.62 -3.61
C TYR A 2 -13.41 8.01 -4.27
N TRP A 3 -14.52 8.50 -4.80
CA TRP A 3 -14.52 9.63 -5.74
C TRP A 3 -14.42 11.04 -5.09
N ASP A 4 -14.39 11.16 -3.76
CA ASP A 4 -14.40 12.44 -3.05
C ASP A 4 -13.31 12.60 -1.97
N TRP A 5 -12.29 11.74 -1.98
CA TRP A 5 -11.20 11.82 -1.00
C TRP A 5 -10.04 12.69 -1.50
N SER A 6 -9.58 13.60 -0.64
CA SER A 6 -8.42 14.45 -0.91
C SER A 6 -7.13 13.69 -0.61
N TYR A 7 -6.61 12.96 -1.59
CA TYR A 7 -5.33 12.26 -1.44
C TYR A 7 -4.17 13.25 -1.43
N VAL A 8 -3.26 13.09 -0.48
CA VAL A 8 -1.96 13.76 -0.50
C VAL A 8 -0.94 12.79 -1.08
N LEU A 9 -0.40 13.12 -2.26
CA LEU A 9 0.74 12.41 -2.85
C LEU A 9 2.02 13.03 -2.30
N VAL A 10 2.84 12.23 -1.63
CA VAL A 10 4.17 12.66 -1.18
C VAL A 10 5.22 11.85 -1.91
N GLN A 11 6.11 12.56 -2.58
CA GLN A 11 7.30 11.99 -3.18
C GLN A 11 8.41 11.98 -2.13
N ALA A 12 9.08 10.84 -1.95
CA ALA A 12 10.22 10.71 -1.05
C ALA A 12 11.27 9.74 -1.60
N GLU A 13 12.53 10.05 -1.30
CA GLU A 13 13.64 9.12 -1.44
C GLU A 13 13.61 8.07 -0.29
N PRO A 14 14.32 6.92 -0.44
CA PRO A 14 14.29 5.85 0.57
C PRO A 14 14.60 6.32 1.99
N ASP A 15 15.58 7.21 2.15
CA ASP A 15 15.97 7.75 3.46
C ASP A 15 14.88 8.64 4.06
N GLU A 16 14.16 9.41 3.24
CA GLU A 16 13.05 10.28 3.69
C GLU A 16 11.83 9.45 4.11
N ALA A 17 11.53 8.37 3.38
CA ALA A 17 10.41 7.49 3.69
C ALA A 17 10.58 6.73 5.03
N LEU A 18 11.83 6.47 5.44
CA LEU A 18 12.14 5.76 6.69
C LEU A 18 11.73 6.55 7.95
N ASP A 19 11.71 7.88 7.86
CA ASP A 19 11.37 8.78 8.98
C ASP A 19 9.86 8.98 9.18
N TRP A 20 9.02 8.47 8.29
CA TRP A 20 7.56 8.71 8.31
C TRP A 20 6.77 7.86 9.31
N ARG A 21 7.44 7.21 10.26
CA ARG A 21 6.81 6.31 11.25
C ARG A 21 5.78 7.06 12.11
N GLY A 22 4.50 6.89 11.80
CA GLY A 22 3.35 7.38 12.59
C GLY A 22 2.48 8.44 11.90
N THR A 23 2.87 8.98 10.74
CA THR A 23 2.05 9.91 9.93
C THR A 23 2.33 9.70 8.45
N LEU A 24 2.34 8.42 8.05
CA LEU A 24 2.51 8.04 6.66
C LEU A 24 1.36 8.64 5.83
N PRO A 25 1.66 9.26 4.68
CA PRO A 25 0.63 9.77 3.79
C PRO A 25 -0.17 8.61 3.17
N ASP A 26 -1.37 8.92 2.70
CA ASP A 26 -2.30 7.92 2.14
C ASP A 26 -1.72 7.22 0.91
N LEU A 27 -0.80 7.85 0.18
CA LEU A 27 -0.15 7.31 -1.03
C LEU A 27 1.36 7.62 -1.04
N ILE A 28 2.17 6.58 -1.26
CA ILE A 28 3.64 6.65 -1.37
C ILE A 28 4.10 5.90 -2.60
N PHE A 29 5.00 6.51 -3.37
CA PHE A 29 5.65 5.86 -4.50
C PHE A 29 7.09 6.39 -4.65
N PRO A 30 8.03 5.56 -5.12
CA PRO A 30 9.39 5.97 -5.39
C PRO A 30 9.44 6.89 -6.63
N LEU A 31 10.52 7.64 -6.79
CA LEU A 31 10.75 8.54 -7.93
C LEU A 31 10.56 7.84 -9.30
N ASP A 32 10.98 6.57 -9.39
CA ASP A 32 10.88 5.76 -10.60
C ASP A 32 9.47 5.17 -10.84
N ARG A 33 8.53 5.39 -9.91
CA ARG A 33 7.16 4.86 -9.93
C ARG A 33 7.09 3.34 -10.05
N SER A 34 8.13 2.64 -9.59
CA SER A 34 8.17 1.19 -9.66
C SER A 34 7.14 0.54 -8.74
N TRP A 35 6.74 1.16 -7.64
CA TRP A 35 5.68 0.64 -6.76
C TRP A 35 4.80 1.76 -6.18
N LEU A 36 3.67 1.37 -5.60
CA LEU A 36 2.75 2.24 -4.88
C LEU A 36 2.34 1.55 -3.58
N PHE A 37 2.44 2.28 -2.47
CA PHE A 37 1.90 1.90 -1.18
C PHE A 37 0.73 2.83 -0.87
N SER A 38 -0.41 2.26 -0.48
CA SER A 38 -1.60 3.03 -0.16
C SER A 38 -2.21 2.61 1.17
N MET A 39 -2.44 3.58 2.05
CA MET A 39 -3.25 3.44 3.26
C MET A 39 -4.48 4.32 3.12
N LEU A 40 -5.65 3.74 3.35
CA LEU A 40 -6.89 4.50 3.37
C LEU A 40 -7.25 4.82 4.83
N TRP A 41 -7.73 6.03 5.06
CA TRP A 41 -8.24 6.46 6.35
C TRP A 41 -9.55 5.73 6.65
N ASP A 42 -9.43 4.62 7.37
CA ASP A 42 -10.44 3.75 8.03
C ASP A 42 -10.18 2.28 7.75
N ASP A 43 -9.33 1.98 6.77
CA ASP A 43 -8.90 0.62 6.51
C ASP A 43 -8.04 0.11 7.67
N THR A 44 -8.44 -1.02 8.23
CA THR A 44 -7.59 -1.89 9.06
C THR A 44 -6.44 -2.51 8.24
N TRP A 45 -6.30 -2.13 6.96
CA TRP A 45 -5.52 -2.83 5.95
C TRP A 45 -4.71 -1.84 5.11
N THR A 46 -3.64 -2.33 4.51
CA THR A 46 -2.74 -1.54 3.67
C THR A 46 -2.46 -2.29 2.39
N SER A 47 -2.45 -1.58 1.26
CA SER A 47 -2.24 -2.18 -0.05
C SER A 47 -0.91 -1.75 -0.65
N VAL A 48 -0.21 -2.69 -1.30
CA VAL A 48 1.03 -2.43 -2.05
C VAL A 48 0.90 -2.99 -3.46
N GLY A 49 1.11 -2.14 -4.46
CA GLY A 49 1.17 -2.53 -5.86
C GLY A 49 2.59 -2.37 -6.40
N GLY A 50 3.08 -3.35 -7.16
CA GLY A 50 4.42 -3.28 -7.75
C GLY A 50 4.78 -4.53 -8.58
N PRO A 51 6.05 -4.64 -9.01
CA PRO A 51 6.57 -5.79 -9.73
C PRO A 51 6.40 -7.08 -8.95
N VAL A 52 6.25 -8.20 -9.66
CA VAL A 52 6.12 -9.54 -9.06
C VAL A 52 7.23 -9.83 -8.05
N SER A 53 8.49 -9.45 -8.36
CA SER A 53 9.61 -9.65 -7.44
C SER A 53 9.49 -8.89 -6.12
N LEU A 54 8.86 -7.72 -6.11
CA LEU A 54 8.59 -6.95 -4.88
C LEU A 54 7.49 -7.63 -4.07
N ILE A 55 6.39 -8.02 -4.75
CA ILE A 55 5.26 -8.69 -4.12
C ILE A 55 5.70 -10.03 -3.51
N ASP A 56 6.48 -10.82 -4.24
CA ASP A 56 7.02 -12.09 -3.75
C ASP A 56 7.93 -11.90 -2.53
N ALA A 57 8.76 -10.85 -2.52
CA ALA A 57 9.63 -10.54 -1.39
C ALA A 57 8.83 -10.15 -0.13
N LEU A 58 7.79 -9.32 -0.28
CA LEU A 58 6.90 -8.93 0.82
C LEU A 58 6.10 -10.12 1.35
N ALA A 59 5.60 -10.99 0.47
CA ALA A 59 4.85 -12.19 0.85
C ALA A 59 5.72 -13.25 1.56
N ALA A 60 7.04 -13.23 1.34
CA ALA A 60 7.99 -14.09 2.01
C ALA A 60 8.44 -13.58 3.39
N ASP A 61 8.18 -12.31 3.73
CA ASP A 61 8.57 -11.72 5.01
C ASP A 61 7.64 -12.21 6.15
N PRO A 62 8.15 -12.92 7.17
CA PRO A 62 7.33 -13.44 8.25
C PRO A 62 6.70 -12.35 9.14
N LEU A 63 7.16 -11.10 9.05
CA LEU A 63 6.57 -9.96 9.77
C LEU A 63 5.37 -9.37 9.04
N ILE A 64 5.13 -9.78 7.78
CA ILE A 64 4.06 -9.25 6.95
C ILE A 64 2.96 -10.31 6.80
N ASN A 65 1.77 -9.98 7.30
CA ASN A 65 0.56 -10.76 7.02
C ASN A 65 -0.12 -10.19 5.76
N ALA A 66 0.25 -10.71 4.58
CA ALA A 66 -0.24 -10.21 3.30
C ALA A 66 -1.00 -11.29 2.51
N ARG A 67 -2.04 -10.85 1.78
CA ARG A 67 -2.72 -11.62 0.73
C ARG A 67 -2.32 -11.04 -0.63
N ILE A 68 -1.79 -11.88 -1.52
CA ILE A 68 -1.54 -11.48 -2.91
C ILE A 68 -2.88 -11.41 -3.63
N VAL A 69 -3.15 -10.29 -4.28
CA VAL A 69 -4.37 -10.04 -5.06
C VAL A 69 -4.03 -9.75 -6.52
N GLY A 70 -4.83 -10.29 -7.43
CA GLY A 70 -4.71 -10.02 -8.86
C GLY A 70 -5.16 -8.59 -9.22
N ARG A 71 -4.69 -8.07 -10.37
CA ARG A 71 -5.01 -6.71 -10.84
C ARG A 71 -6.51 -6.39 -10.96
N HIS A 72 -7.33 -7.41 -11.14
CA HIS A 72 -8.78 -7.28 -11.30
C HIS A 72 -9.56 -7.78 -10.08
N GLU A 73 -8.86 -8.25 -9.05
CA GLU A 73 -9.46 -8.66 -7.80
C GLU A 73 -9.54 -7.46 -6.88
N ASP A 74 -10.57 -7.44 -6.02
CA ASP A 74 -10.71 -6.39 -5.03
C ASP A 74 -9.58 -6.51 -3.99
N PRO A 75 -8.72 -5.49 -3.83
CA PRO A 75 -7.69 -5.52 -2.80
C PRO A 75 -8.27 -5.40 -1.39
N ALA A 76 -9.50 -4.91 -1.24
CA ALA A 76 -10.17 -4.89 0.05
C ALA A 76 -10.30 -6.32 0.61
N CYS A 77 -10.19 -6.46 1.93
CA CYS A 77 -10.64 -7.68 2.58
C CYS A 77 -12.13 -7.85 2.21
N PRO A 78 -12.60 -9.06 1.83
CA PRO A 78 -14.03 -9.28 1.72
C PRO A 78 -14.66 -8.84 3.04
N ASP A 79 -15.74 -8.04 2.97
CA ASP A 79 -16.48 -7.60 4.14
C ASP A 79 -16.68 -8.82 5.05
N ASP A 80 -16.28 -8.71 6.31
CA ASP A 80 -16.66 -9.67 7.34
C ASP A 80 -18.16 -9.42 7.55
N ASP A 81 -18.99 -10.03 6.70
CA ASP A 81 -20.43 -10.15 6.93
C ASP A 81 -20.62 -11.04 8.17
N ALA A 82 -20.53 -10.42 9.35
CA ALA A 82 -20.87 -11.01 10.66
C ALA A 82 -21.70 -10.04 11.50
#